data_AF-A0A9E2MFP7-F1
#
_entry.id   AF-A0A9E2MFP7-F1
#
_cell.length_a   1.000
_cell.length_b   1.000
_cell.length_c   1.000
_cell.angle_alpha   90.00
_cell.angle_beta   90.00
_cell.angle_gamma   90.00
#
_symmetry.space_group_name_H-M   'P 1'
#
loop_
_entity.id
_entity.type
_entity.pdbx_description
1 polymer ?
#
loop_
_entity_poly.entity_id
_entity_poly.type
_entity_poly.pdbx_seq_one_letter_code
_entity_poly.pdbx_strand_id
1 'polypeptide(L)' 'MDATTIYYGSLVLIAILGFLAYQNNRMFSTLLLMALAAYLIYSHNTGNTISDFTDKTVKELDKQL' A
#
# COMPACT_ATOMS: atom_id res chain seq x y z
N MET A 1 2.57 17.43 7.70
CA MET A 1 1.70 17.17 6.54
C MET A 1 0.57 16.27 7.02
N ASP A 2 -0.66 16.57 6.64
CA ASP A 2 -1.82 15.80 7.08
C ASP A 2 -1.82 14.38 6.47
N ALA A 3 -2.34 13.38 7.19
CA ALA A 3 -2.29 11.97 6.76
C ALA A 3 -2.92 11.77 5.37
N THR A 4 -4.00 12.51 5.09
CA THR A 4 -4.69 12.56 3.81
C THR A 4 -3.81 13.12 2.70
N THR A 5 -2.99 14.14 3.00
CA THR A 5 -2.06 14.75 2.03
C THR A 5 -0.94 13.77 1.67
N ILE A 6 -0.45 13.02 2.64
CA ILE A 6 0.56 11.98 2.43
C ILE A 6 -0.02 10.85 1.57
N TYR A 7 -1.26 10.43 1.82
CA TYR A 7 -1.93 9.40 1.02
C TYR A 7 -2.09 9.79 -0.45
N TYR A 8 -2.68 10.95 -0.74
CA TYR A 8 -2.85 11.41 -2.12
C TYR A 8 -1.51 11.69 -2.80
N GLY A 9 -0.53 12.24 -2.08
CA GLY A 9 0.83 12.43 -2.60
C GLY A 9 1.52 11.11 -2.97
N SER A 10 1.35 10.07 -2.15
CA SER A 10 1.91 8.73 -2.40
C SER A 10 1.29 8.08 -3.63
N LEU A 11 -0.02 8.23 -3.83
CA LEU A 11 -0.74 7.73 -5.00
C LEU A 11 -0.25 8.37 -6.30
N VAL A 12 -0.08 9.69 -6.30
CA VAL A 12 0.46 10.43 -7.45
C VAL A 12 1.88 9.95 -7.79
N LEU A 13 2.72 9.74 -6.77
CA LEU A 13 4.08 9.23 -6.96
C LEU A 13 4.09 7.84 -7.59
N ILE A 14 3.24 6.92 -7.12
CA ILE A 14 3.14 5.56 -7.66
C ILE A 14 2.61 5.58 -9.10
N ALA A 15 1.67 6.46 -9.42
CA ALA A 15 1.18 6.62 -10.79
C ALA A 15 2.29 7.08 -11.75
N ILE A 16 3.12 8.05 -11.34
CA ILE A 16 4.26 8.54 -12.12
C ILE A 16 5.31 7.42 -12.32
N LEU A 17 5.64 6.69 -11.25
CA LEU A 17 6.58 5.57 -11.31
C LEU A 17 6.06 4.44 -12.21
N GLY A 18 4.76 4.15 -12.14
CA GLY A 18 4.12 3.13 -12.97
C GLY A 18 4.16 3.48 -14.45
N PHE A 19 3.92 4.76 -14.78
CA PHE A 19 4.02 5.30 -16.14
C PHE A 19 5.45 5.24 -16.68
N LEU A 20 6.44 5.66 -15.90
CA LEU A 20 7.86 5.57 -16.29
C LEU A 20 8.32 4.12 -16.48
N ALA A 21 7.88 3.21 -15.61
CA ALA A 21 8.17 1.79 -15.75
C ALA A 21 7.54 1.19 -17.02
N TYR A 22 6.32 1.61 -17.36
CA TYR A 22 5.64 1.18 -18.58
C TYR A 22 6.38 1.69 -19.83
N GLN A 23 6.79 2.97 -19.83
CA GLN A 23 7.55 3.57 -20.92
C GLN A 23 8.89 2.88 -21.18
N ASN A 24 9.55 2.40 -20.12
CA ASN A 24 10.80 1.64 -20.21
C ASN A 24 10.61 0.13 -20.49
N ASN A 25 9.40 -0.30 -20.88
CA ASN A 25 9.05 -1.70 -21.18
C ASN A 25 9.26 -2.65 -19.97
N ARG A 26 9.28 -2.13 -18.75
CA ARG A 26 9.41 -2.89 -17.50
C ARG A 26 8.03 -3.30 -16.99
N MET A 27 7.35 -4.13 -17.77
CA MET A 27 6.00 -4.66 -17.50
C MET A 27 5.83 -5.18 -16.07
N PHE A 28 6.80 -5.95 -15.56
CA PHE A 28 6.77 -6.46 -14.18
C PHE A 28 6.74 -5.35 -13.13
N SER A 29 7.53 -4.28 -13.32
CA SER A 29 7.56 -3.14 -12.40
C SER A 29 6.24 -2.36 -12.43
N THR A 30 5.63 -2.21 -13.61
CA THR A 30 4.30 -1.58 -13.73
C THR A 30 3.22 -2.39 -13.02
N LEU A 31 3.21 -3.72 -13.17
CA LEU A 31 2.27 -4.59 -12.48
C LEU A 31 2.45 -4.55 -10.96
N LEU A 32 3.70 -4.55 -10.48
CA LEU A 32 4.03 -4.41 -9.06
C LEU A 32 3.50 -3.08 -8.49
N LEU A 33 3.72 -1.97 -9.20
CA LEU A 33 3.27 -0.65 -8.78
C LEU A 33 1.74 -0.54 -8.78
N MET A 34 1.06 -1.16 -9.74
CA MET A 34 -0.41 -1.29 -9.73
C MET A 34 -0.91 -2.07 -8.50
N ALA A 35 -0.27 -3.20 -8.18
CA ALA A 35 -0.63 -3.99 -7.00
C ALA A 35 -0.43 -3.20 -5.69
N LEU A 36 0.66 -2.43 -5.60
CA LEU A 36 0.93 -1.55 -4.46
C LEU A 36 -0.09 -0.41 -4.36
N ALA A 37 -0.47 0.21 -5.48
CA ALA A 37 -1.51 1.24 -5.51
C ALA A 37 -2.86 0.68 -5.03
N ALA A 38 -3.26 -0.49 -5.53
CA ALA A 38 -4.50 -1.16 -5.11
C ALA A 38 -4.48 -1.49 -3.61
N TYR A 39 -3.34 -1.99 -3.10
CA TYR A 39 -3.16 -2.28 -1.68
C TYR A 39 -3.27 -1.01 -0.81
N LEU A 40 -2.64 0.09 -1.22
CA LEU A 40 -2.73 1.36 -0.51
C LEU A 40 -4.16 1.92 -0.49
N ILE A 41 -4.89 1.82 -1.60
CA ILE A 41 -6.29 2.25 -1.67
C ILE A 41 -7.16 1.40 -0.73
N TYR A 42 -7.00 0.08 -0.78
CA TYR A 42 -7.72 -0.83 0.09
C TYR A 42 -7.45 -0.53 1.57
N SER A 43 -6.17 -0.39 1.94
CA SER A 43 -5.75 -0.14 3.32
C SER A 43 -6.27 1.20 3.84
N HIS A 44 -6.25 2.25 3.02
CA HIS A 44 -6.78 3.56 3.40
C HIS A 44 -8.30 3.53 3.60
N ASN A 45 -9.05 2.83 2.75
CA ASN A 45 -10.51 2.76 2.87
C ASN A 45 -11.01 1.82 3.99
N THR A 46 -10.29 0.74 4.26
CA THR A 46 -10.70 -0.24 5.27
C THR A 46 -10.12 0.03 6.65
N GLY A 47 -9.13 0.93 6.76
CA GLY A 47 -8.37 1.15 8.01
C GLY A 47 -7.45 -0.02 8.37
N ASN A 48 -7.68 -1.20 7.80
CA ASN A 48 -6.82 -2.37 7.91
C ASN A 48 -5.47 -2.08 7.24
N THR A 49 -4.54 -1.61 8.06
CA THR A 49 -3.12 -1.61 7.72
C THR A 49 -2.54 -2.99 8.08
N ILE A 50 -1.43 -3.43 7.48
CA ILE A 50 -0.68 -4.62 7.97
C ILE A 50 -0.50 -4.55 9.50
N SER A 51 -0.37 -3.35 10.06
CA SER A 51 -0.31 -3.09 11.50
C SER A 51 -1.47 -3.69 12.30
N ASP A 52 -2.71 -3.65 11.82
CA ASP A 52 -3.87 -4.19 12.55
C ASP A 52 -3.91 -5.73 12.49
N PHE A 53 -3.42 -6.31 11.40
CA PHE A 53 -3.30 -7.75 11.28
C PHE A 53 -2.20 -8.28 12.20
N THR A 54 -1.07 -7.57 12.27
CA THR A 54 0.02 -7.86 13.21
C THR A 54 -0.44 -7.67 14.65
N ASP A 55 -1.14 -6.58 14.99
CA ASP A 55 -1.62 -6.31 16.36
C ASP A 55 -2.66 -7.34 16.81
N LYS A 56 -3.56 -7.77 15.92
CA LYS A 56 -4.49 -8.88 16.20
C LYS A 56 -3.76 -10.19 16.40
N THR A 57 -2.82 -10.54 15.52
CA THR A 57 -2.05 -11.79 15.60
C THR A 57 -1.21 -11.85 16.88
N VAL A 58 -0.57 -10.74 17.26
CA VAL A 58 0.20 -10.64 18.51
C VAL A 58 -0.73 -10.77 19.73
N LYS A 59 -1.89 -10.10 19.74
CA LYS A 59 -2.88 -10.26 20.82
C LYS A 59 -3.49 -11.66 20.90
N GLU A 60 -3.71 -12.32 19.76
CA GLU A 60 -4.22 -13.70 19.72
C GLU A 60 -3.18 -14.71 20.25
N LEU A 61 -1.89 -14.42 20.03
CA LEU A 61 -0.78 -15.24 20.53
C LEU A 61 -0.55 -15.02 22.03
N ASP A 62 -0.65 -13.78 22.49
CA ASP A 62 -0.52 -13.38 23.91
C ASP A 62 -1.69 -13.90 24.77
N LYS A 63 -2.88 -14.09 24.17
CA LYS A 63 -4.03 -14.74 24.83
C LYS A 63 -3.92 -16.25 24.95
N GLN A 64 -3.04 -16.88 24.17
CA GLN A 64 -2.84 -18.33 24.14
C GLN A 64 -1.60 -18.77 24.94
N LEU A 65 -0.80 -17.82 25.41
CA LEU A 65 0.33 -18.05 26.33
C LEU A 65 -0.12 -17.89 27.80
#